data_AF-A0AAE9Q0W9-F1
#
_entry.id   AF-A0AAE9Q0W9-F1
#
_cell.length_a   1.000
_cell.length_b   1.000
_cell.length_c   1.000
_cell.angle_alpha   90.00
_cell.angle_beta   90.00
_cell.angle_gamma   90.00
#
_symmetry.space_group_name_H-M   'P 1'
#
loop_
_entity.id
_entity.type
_entity.pdbx_description
1 polymer ?
#
loop_
_entity_poly.entity_id
_entity_poly.type
_entity_poly.pdbx_seq_one_letter_code
_entity_poly.pdbx_strand_id
1 'polypeptide(L)' 'MEGRLIIVTAPNEAGRSFVKLLIFKKLAFAVLTNSAQEERQLKKMGVEHIVRINTMQAGKWNFPKKKLVVCICSRTA' A
#
# COMPACT_ATOMS: atom_id res chain seq x y z
N MET A 1 -20.61 -4.96 7.66
CA MET A 1 -19.29 -5.33 8.21
C MET A 1 -18.39 -4.11 8.16
N GLU A 2 -17.98 -3.58 9.32
CA GLU A 2 -17.08 -2.42 9.40
C GLU A 2 -15.74 -2.72 8.71
N GLY A 3 -15.57 -2.20 7.49
CA GLY A 3 -14.45 -2.51 6.61
C GLY A 3 -13.15 -1.88 7.10
N ARG A 4 -12.29 -2.69 7.72
CA ARG A 4 -10.88 -2.34 7.95
C ARG A 4 -10.14 -2.50 6.63
N LEU A 5 -9.54 -1.41 6.15
CA LEU A 5 -8.69 -1.42 4.98
C LEU A 5 -7.25 -1.22 5.46
N ILE A 6 -6.37 -2.17 5.15
CA ILE A 6 -4.95 -2.06 5.46
C ILE A 6 -4.30 -1.24 4.36
N ILE A 7 -3.63 -0.16 4.72
CA ILE A 7 -2.83 0.62 3.78
C ILE A 7 -1.36 0.34 4.06
N VAL A 8 -0.66 -0.13 3.05
CA VAL A 8 0.75 -0.52 3.15
C VAL A 8 1.61 0.42 2.33
N THR A 9 2.68 0.92 2.94
CA THR A 9 3.79 1.54 2.20
C THR A 9 4.95 0.55 2.26
N ALA A 10 5.30 -0.02 1.11
CA ALA A 10 6.22 -1.14 1.01
C ALA A 10 7.33 -0.90 -0.03
N PRO A 11 8.17 0.15 0.14
CA PRO A 11 9.23 0.46 -0.81
C PRO A 11 10.41 -0.52 -0.75
N ASN A 12 10.48 -1.39 0.27
CA ASN A 12 11.60 -2.30 0.52
C ASN A 12 11.17 -3.78 0.50
N GLU A 13 12.15 -4.68 0.58
CA GLU A 13 11.94 -6.13 0.52
C GLU A 13 11.03 -6.66 1.64
N ALA A 14 11.19 -6.15 2.87
CA ALA A 14 10.32 -6.49 3.99
C ALA A 14 8.85 -6.12 3.71
N GLY A 15 8.61 -4.92 3.16
CA GLY A 15 7.28 -4.49 2.74
C GLY A 15 6.69 -5.38 1.65
N ARG A 16 7.49 -5.83 0.68
CA ARG A 16 7.04 -6.76 -0.37
C ARG A 16 6.65 -8.12 0.21
N SER A 17 7.42 -8.63 1.17
CA SER A 17 7.08 -9.87 1.89
C SER A 17 5.78 -9.73 2.69
N PHE A 18 5.55 -8.57 3.31
CA PHE A 18 4.28 -8.27 3.96
C PHE A 18 3.11 -8.22 2.98
N VAL A 19 3.26 -7.59 1.82
CA VAL A 19 2.25 -7.60 0.74
C VAL A 19 1.93 -9.02 0.29
N LYS A 20 2.94 -9.88 0.09
CA LYS A 20 2.72 -11.30 -0.23
C LYS A 20 1.91 -12.01 0.85
N LEU A 21 2.19 -11.73 2.13
CA LEU A 21 1.43 -12.28 3.24
C LEU A 21 -0.05 -11.82 3.21
N LEU A 22 -0.31 -10.55 2.90
CA LEU A 22 -1.68 -10.02 2.80
C LEU A 22 -2.46 -10.66 1.65
N ILE A 23 -1.81 -10.86 0.50
CA ILE A 23 -2.38 -11.59 -0.64
C ILE A 23 -2.70 -13.04 -0.23
N PHE A 24 -1.75 -13.73 0.39
CA PHE A 24 -1.93 -15.11 0.85
C PHE A 24 -3.08 -15.24 1.85
N LYS A 25 -3.21 -14.27 2.77
CA LYS A 25 -4.29 -14.21 3.77
C LYS A 25 -5.62 -13.71 3.20
N LYS A 26 -5.68 -13.33 1.92
CA LYS A 26 -6.87 -12.77 1.25
C LYS A 26 -7.48 -11.59 2.01
N LEU A 27 -6.63 -10.75 2.59
CA LEU A 27 -7.08 -9.56 3.32
C LEU A 27 -7.33 -8.40 2.35
N ALA A 28 -8.28 -7.53 2.69
CA ALA A 28 -8.50 -6.30 1.94
C ALA A 28 -7.40 -5.29 2.28
N PHE A 29 -6.52 -5.01 1.32
CA PHE A 29 -5.45 -4.03 1.47
C PHE A 29 -5.26 -3.18 0.21
N ALA A 30 -4.62 -2.02 0.39
CA ALA A 30 -4.18 -1.15 -0.68
C ALA A 30 -2.70 -0.80 -0.47
N VAL A 31 -1.93 -0.72 -1.55
CA VAL A 31 -0.52 -0.33 -1.49
C VAL A 31 -0.36 1.10 -1.96
N LEU A 32 0.37 1.88 -1.17
CA LEU A 32 0.81 3.21 -1.49
C LEU A 32 2.17 3.17 -2.17
N THR A 33 2.29 3.82 -3.32
CA THR A 33 3.57 4.04 -3.97
C THR A 33 3.62 5.45 -4.55
N ASN A 34 4.81 6.05 -4.59
CA ASN A 34 5.06 7.30 -5.30
C ASN A 34 5.73 7.09 -6.66
N SER A 35 6.06 5.84 -7.02
CA SER A 35 6.84 5.51 -8.21
C SER A 35 6.02 4.67 -9.20
N ALA A 36 6.01 5.12 -10.46
CA ALA A 36 5.41 4.35 -11.55
C ALA A 36 6.11 3.01 -11.79
N GLN A 37 7.39 2.90 -11.45
CA GLN A 37 8.15 1.66 -11.57
C GLN A 37 7.71 0.65 -10.50
N GLU A 38 7.53 1.09 -9.25
CA GLU A 38 7.00 0.25 -8.18
C GLU A 38 5.57 -0.19 -8.45
N GLU A 39 4.71 0.70 -8.96
CA GLU A 39 3.35 0.35 -9.35
C GLU A 39 3.32 -0.83 -10.33
N ARG A 40 4.19 -0.82 -11.35
CA ARG A 40 4.30 -1.93 -12.31
C ARG A 40 4.76 -3.23 -11.63
N GLN A 41 5.68 -3.16 -10.68
CA GLN A 41 6.13 -4.35 -9.93
C GLN A 41 5.02 -4.89 -9.04
N LEU A 42 4.28 -4.03 -8.35
CA LEU A 42 3.14 -4.40 -7.49
C LEU A 42 2.00 -5.02 -8.30
N LYS A 43 1.71 -4.48 -9.51
CA LYS A 43 0.75 -5.09 -10.44
C LYS A 43 1.17 -6.50 -10.84
N LYS A 44 2.45 -6.71 -11.16
CA LYS A 44 2.99 -8.05 -11.47
C LYS A 44 2.92 -9.01 -10.29
N MET A 45 2.95 -8.49 -9.06
CA MET A 45 2.80 -9.29 -7.84
C MET A 45 1.34 -9.68 -7.52
N GLY A 46 0.36 -9.19 -8.29
CA GLY A 46 -1.06 -9.47 -8.05
C GLY A 46 -1.75 -8.53 -7.05
N VAL A 47 -1.18 -7.35 -6.81
CA VAL A 47 -1.84 -6.31 -6.00
C VAL A 47 -2.94 -5.64 -6.83
N GLU A 48 -4.19 -5.76 -6.37
CA GLU A 48 -5.36 -5.20 -7.07
C GLU A 48 -5.55 -3.69 -6.82
N HIS A 49 -5.29 -3.25 -5.58
CA HIS A 49 -5.51 -1.86 -5.17
C HIS A 49 -4.17 -1.16 -4.93
N ILE A 50 -3.74 -0.35 -5.89
CA ILE A 50 -2.53 0.47 -5.79
C ILE A 50 -2.92 1.94 -5.90
N VAL A 51 -2.53 2.73 -4.91
CA VAL A 51 -2.74 4.19 -4.90
C VAL A 51 -1.39 4.84 -5.19
N ARG A 52 -1.28 5.44 -6.37
CA ARG A 52 -0.11 6.24 -6.73
C ARG A 52 -0.24 7.64 -6.15
N ILE A 53 0.65 7.98 -5.24
CA ILE A 53 0.68 9.26 -4.56
C ILE A 53 1.61 10.17 -5.32
N ASN A 54 1.12 11.36 -5.70
CA ASN A 54 2.00 12.42 -6.17
C ASN A 54 2.42 13.28 -4.98
N THR A 55 3.67 13.14 -4.53
CA THR A 55 4.23 13.89 -3.40
C THR A 55 4.24 15.41 -3.61
N MET A 56 4.12 15.88 -4.86
CA MET A 56 4.00 17.30 -5.19
C MET A 56 2.59 17.88 -4.94
N GLN A 57 1.58 17.05 -4.64
CA GLN A 57 0.20 17.46 -4.37
C GLN A 57 -0.33 16.86 -3.06
N ALA A 58 0.48 16.91 -2.00
CA ALA A 58 0.11 16.41 -0.67
C ALA A 58 -1.26 16.93 -0.16
N GLY A 59 -1.67 18.12 -0.57
CA GLY A 59 -2.93 18.76 -0.14
C GLY A 59 -4.23 18.19 -0.73
N LYS A 60 -4.19 17.29 -1.73
CA LYS A 60 -5.42 16.78 -2.41
C LYS A 60 -5.80 15.35 -2.02
N TRP A 61 -5.22 14.82 -0.95
CA TRP A 61 -5.47 13.43 -0.59
C TRP A 61 -6.81 13.28 0.16
N ASN A 62 -7.80 12.72 -0.53
CA ASN A 62 -9.08 12.38 0.08
C ASN A 62 -8.99 11.00 0.75
N PHE A 63 -8.69 10.98 2.05
CA PHE A 63 -8.59 9.73 2.82
C PHE A 63 -9.99 9.11 3.04
N PRO A 64 -10.18 7.80 2.80
CA PRO A 64 -11.44 7.16 3.15
C PRO A 64 -11.64 7.19 4.67
N LYS A 65 -12.81 7.61 5.15
CA LYS A 65 -13.20 7.70 6.59
C LYS A 65 -13.23 6.36 7.34
N LYS A 66 -12.70 5.28 6.77
CA LYS A 66 -12.71 3.93 7.36
C LYS A 66 -11.55 3.78 8.36
N LYS A 67 -11.71 2.91 9.37
CA LYS A 67 -10.62 2.54 10.29
C LYS A 67 -9.45 1.97 9.47
N LEU A 68 -8.34 2.67 9.54
CA LEU A 68 -7.22 2.49 8.64
C LEU A 68 -6.01 2.08 9.45
N VAL A 69 -5.46 0.92 9.13
CA VAL A 69 -4.20 0.46 9.73
C VAL A 69 -3.12 0.76 8.71
N VAL A 70 -2.27 1.73 9.04
CA VAL A 70 -1.12 2.09 8.21
C VAL A 70 0.07 1.27 8.69
N CYS A 71 0.59 0.39 7.83
CA CYS A 71 1.88 -0.26 8.05
C CYS A 71 2.93 0.47 7.22
N ILE A 72 3.82 1.19 7.90
CA ILE A 72 4.98 1.83 7.29
C ILE A 72 6.18 0.93 7.52
N CYS A 73 6.66 0.29 6.45
CA CYS A 73 7.97 -0.37 6.47
C CYS A 73 9.00 0.62 5.91
N SER A 74 9.46 1.56 6.74
CA SER A 74 10.57 2.45 6.41
C SER A 74 11.90 1.69 6.51
N ARG A 75 12.88 2.07 5.68
CA ARG A 75 14.28 1.69 5.88
C ARG A 75 14.74 2.25 7.22
N THR A 76 14.90 1.40 8.23
CA THR A 76 15.80 1.71 9.35
C THR A 76 17.21 1.58 8.79
N ALA A 77 17.83 2.72 8.50
CA ALA A 77 19.27 2.88 8.43
C ALA A 77 19.67 3.71 9.64
#